data_AF-A0A6P0N8H8-F1
#
_entry.id   AF-A0A6P0N8H8-F1
#
_cell.length_a   1.000
_cell.length_b   1.000
_cell.length_c   1.000
_cell.angle_alpha   90.00
_cell.angle_beta   90.00
_cell.angle_gamma   90.00
#
_symmetry.space_group_name_H-M   'P 1'
#
loop_
_entity.id
_entity.type
_entity.pdbx_description
1 polymer ?
#
loop_
_entity_poly.entity_id
_entity_poly.type
_entity_poly.pdbx_seq_one_letter_code
_entity_poly.pdbx_strand_id
1 'polypeptide(L)'
;MTDTVLDVRNLKVQFQTDVKQVTAVDSIDFQLRRGQTLGIVGESGSGKSVTSLAIMGLIPYPGKVTNGEIYFRPSTREKGVDLLGLSPDHKQSYRGGQISMIFQEPMTSLNPVYTCGFQLTEAILQHQDVSLKEARRQAMARLQEVKLLPSDQQLRETFLEEFRRENPGQAIPGERLINRHINQQKREILKRYPHELSGGQLQRVMIAIAISCNPDVLIADEPTTALDVTVQATILDLLRELRDTRGMSMIFITHDLGVIAEIADSVAVMYRGKIVERGDVWKIFSEPNHPYTKGLLACRPTLDQTVTYLPTVSDFMEVVTTPNGEEVIREKSKGLNVDRFQLQTSSDTVQSDNPDNLQPSTSQPSTSQPSTFKPWPKGHATRTTFNPSTTQPLVSVRNLQVGFPIRGIFGGTKRYLMAVNG
;
A
#
# COMPACT_ATOMS: atom_id res chain seq x y z
N MET A 1 33.39 -1.87 -2.02
CA MET A 1 32.55 -0.65 -1.88
C MET A 1 31.14 -1.13 -1.61
N THR A 2 30.51 -0.73 -0.51
CA THR A 2 29.19 -1.24 -0.11
C THR A 2 28.09 -0.57 -0.91
N ASP A 3 27.18 -1.36 -1.48
CA ASP A 3 26.00 -0.92 -2.25
C ASP A 3 24.83 -0.41 -1.37
N THR A 4 25.08 -0.23 -0.08
CA THR A 4 24.08 0.19 0.91
C THR A 4 23.82 1.69 0.83
N VAL A 5 22.55 2.07 0.64
CA VAL A 5 22.09 3.48 0.64
C VAL A 5 21.63 3.93 2.03
N LEU A 6 21.07 3.02 2.82
CA LEU A 6 20.62 3.26 4.19
C LEU A 6 21.04 2.10 5.10
N ASP A 7 21.63 2.40 6.24
CA ASP A 7 22.10 1.43 7.23
C ASP A 7 21.64 1.87 8.62
N VAL A 8 20.64 1.17 9.16
CA VAL A 8 20.05 1.40 10.48
C VAL A 8 20.67 0.41 11.45
N ARG A 9 21.24 0.91 12.54
CA ARG A 9 21.97 0.11 13.52
C ARG A 9 21.48 0.37 14.92
N ASN A 10 21.17 -0.70 15.66
CA ASN A 10 20.79 -0.67 17.07
C ASN A 10 19.72 0.39 17.40
N LEU A 11 18.78 0.64 16.49
CA LEU A 11 17.81 1.71 16.62
C LEU A 11 16.84 1.40 17.76
N LYS A 12 16.75 2.31 18.74
CA LYS A 12 15.83 2.20 19.87
C LYS A 12 15.00 3.45 20.05
N VAL A 13 13.68 3.31 19.98
CA VAL A 13 12.72 4.41 20.14
C VAL A 13 11.81 4.14 21.32
N GLN A 14 11.75 5.11 22.23
CA GLN A 14 10.97 5.01 23.46
C GLN A 14 10.04 6.21 23.62
N PHE A 15 8.83 5.95 24.09
CA PHE A 15 7.82 6.94 24.44
C PHE A 15 7.64 7.00 25.95
N GLN A 16 7.68 8.20 26.50
CA GLN A 16 7.37 8.40 27.91
C GLN A 16 5.86 8.59 28.07
N THR A 17 5.21 7.68 28.81
CA THR A 17 3.80 7.84 29.22
C THR A 17 3.75 8.17 30.71
N ASP A 18 2.61 8.64 31.20
CA ASP A 18 2.43 8.99 32.61
C ASP A 18 2.65 7.79 33.56
N VAL A 19 2.45 6.56 33.05
CA VAL A 19 2.48 5.33 33.84
C VAL A 19 3.80 4.57 33.67
N LYS A 20 4.37 4.56 32.46
CA LYS A 20 5.59 3.82 32.15
C LYS A 20 6.29 4.28 30.88
N GLN A 21 7.56 3.91 30.74
CA GLN A 21 8.26 4.02 29.48
C GLN A 21 7.86 2.87 28.55
N VAL A 22 7.44 3.19 27.33
CA VAL A 22 7.07 2.19 26.30
C VAL A 22 8.15 2.18 25.23
N THR A 23 8.78 1.03 25.00
CA THR A 23 9.71 0.83 23.89
C THR A 23 8.94 0.42 22.65
N ALA A 24 8.87 1.30 21.65
CA ALA A 24 8.15 1.04 20.41
C ALA A 24 9.03 0.38 19.34
N VAL A 25 10.33 0.66 19.38
CA VAL A 25 11.36 0.01 18.55
C VAL A 25 12.51 -0.34 19.47
N ASP A 26 12.95 -1.59 19.46
CA ASP A 26 13.94 -2.13 20.39
C ASP A 26 15.12 -2.74 19.64
N SER A 27 16.18 -1.93 19.49
CA SER A 27 17.51 -2.37 19.05
C SER A 27 17.47 -3.08 17.70
N ILE A 28 16.83 -2.47 16.70
CA ILE A 28 16.70 -3.07 15.36
C ILE A 28 17.86 -2.70 14.45
N ASP A 29 18.24 -3.65 13.58
CA ASP A 29 19.30 -3.50 12.60
C ASP A 29 18.80 -3.90 11.21
N PHE A 30 18.93 -3.01 10.22
CA PHE A 30 18.70 -3.38 8.83
C PHE A 30 19.43 -2.48 7.83
N GLN A 31 19.51 -2.97 6.60
CA GLN A 31 20.16 -2.29 5.49
C GLN A 31 19.27 -2.29 4.27
N LEU A 32 19.29 -1.17 3.54
CA LEU A 32 18.68 -1.01 2.23
C LEU A 32 19.79 -0.86 1.18
N ARG A 33 19.78 -1.70 0.16
CA ARG A 33 20.68 -1.59 -0.99
C ARG A 33 20.09 -0.65 -2.05
N ARG A 34 20.93 -0.14 -2.95
CA ARG A 34 20.50 0.73 -4.04
C ARG A 34 19.58 -0.01 -5.00
N GLY A 35 18.47 0.65 -5.37
CA GLY A 35 17.47 0.07 -6.27
C GLY A 35 16.63 -1.06 -5.65
N GLN A 36 16.90 -1.43 -4.40
CA GLN A 36 16.19 -2.48 -3.69
C GLN A 36 14.89 -1.94 -3.08
N THR A 37 13.85 -2.77 -3.06
CA THR A 37 12.70 -2.63 -2.16
C THR A 37 12.87 -3.52 -0.92
N LEU A 38 12.95 -2.91 0.26
CA LEU A 38 12.83 -3.59 1.55
C LEU A 38 11.40 -3.49 2.07
N GLY A 39 10.73 -4.63 2.20
CA GLY A 39 9.45 -4.75 2.88
C GLY A 39 9.63 -4.75 4.40
N ILE A 40 8.84 -3.97 5.13
CA ILE A 40 8.72 -4.06 6.58
C ILE A 40 7.28 -4.44 6.91
N VAL A 41 7.08 -5.60 7.55
CA VAL A 41 5.76 -6.18 7.77
C VAL A 41 5.54 -6.59 9.22
N GLY A 42 4.29 -6.61 9.64
CA GLY A 42 3.89 -7.01 10.98
C GLY A 42 2.54 -6.39 11.37
N GLU A 43 2.00 -6.83 12.49
CA GLU A 43 0.72 -6.34 13.01
C GLU A 43 0.73 -4.84 13.36
N SER A 44 -0.45 -4.26 13.53
CA SER A 44 -0.57 -2.91 14.05
C SER A 44 0.13 -2.78 15.41
N GLY A 45 0.85 -1.69 15.62
CA GLY A 45 1.63 -1.46 16.84
C GLY A 45 2.97 -2.22 16.95
N SER A 46 3.41 -2.94 15.91
CA SER A 46 4.70 -3.66 15.94
C SER A 46 5.94 -2.77 15.80
N GLY A 47 5.79 -1.45 15.57
CA GLY A 47 6.90 -0.49 15.45
C GLY A 47 7.28 -0.08 14.03
N LYS A 48 6.53 -0.51 12.99
CA LYS A 48 6.84 -0.21 11.58
C LYS A 48 6.86 1.28 11.27
N SER A 49 5.75 2.00 11.55
CA SER A 49 5.65 3.43 11.29
C SER A 49 6.51 4.27 12.25
N VAL A 50 6.81 3.76 13.45
CA VAL A 50 7.79 4.40 14.33
C VAL A 50 9.20 4.30 13.74
N THR A 51 9.51 3.21 13.05
CA THR A 51 10.79 3.03 12.35
C THR A 51 10.95 4.01 11.19
N SER A 52 9.92 4.19 10.34
CA SER A 52 9.95 5.20 9.26
C SER A 52 10.12 6.61 9.80
N LEU A 53 9.33 6.98 10.82
CA LEU A 53 9.41 8.29 11.45
C LEU A 53 10.77 8.53 12.13
N ALA A 54 11.42 7.51 12.67
CA ALA A 54 12.78 7.62 13.22
C ALA A 54 13.80 7.99 12.14
N ILE A 55 13.75 7.32 10.99
CA ILE A 55 14.63 7.61 9.83
C ILE A 55 14.44 9.05 9.36
N MET A 56 13.18 9.52 9.32
CA MET A 56 12.85 10.88 8.92
C MET A 56 13.08 11.92 10.04
N GLY A 57 13.46 11.53 11.25
CA GLY A 57 13.55 12.44 12.39
C GLY A 57 12.23 13.16 12.68
N LEU A 58 11.11 12.45 12.51
CA LEU A 58 9.73 12.92 12.69
C LEU A 58 9.02 12.24 13.87
N ILE A 59 9.77 11.62 14.78
CA ILE A 59 9.19 11.01 15.98
C ILE A 59 8.42 12.07 16.77
N PRO A 60 7.11 11.88 17.03
CA PRO A 60 6.32 12.84 17.78
C PRO A 60 6.71 12.80 19.26
N TYR A 61 6.69 13.96 19.93
CA TYR A 61 6.75 14.02 21.39
C TYR A 61 5.58 13.21 21.99
N PRO A 62 5.76 12.44 23.09
CA PRO A 62 6.95 12.30 23.96
C PRO A 62 7.93 11.19 23.54
N GLY A 63 7.91 10.78 22.27
CA GLY A 63 8.85 9.81 21.71
C GLY A 63 10.24 10.39 21.51
N LYS A 64 11.27 9.56 21.70
CA LYS A 64 12.66 9.90 21.37
C LYS A 64 13.44 8.67 20.93
N VAL A 65 14.40 8.90 20.03
CA VAL A 65 15.45 7.93 19.74
C VAL A 65 16.43 7.95 20.92
N THR A 66 16.57 6.81 21.60
CA THR A 66 17.37 6.67 22.82
C THR A 66 18.71 5.99 22.56
N ASN A 67 18.82 5.25 21.46
CA ASN A 67 20.03 4.59 21.04
C ASN A 67 19.98 4.30 19.52
N GLY A 68 21.14 4.05 18.94
CA GLY A 68 21.31 3.64 17.54
C GLY A 68 21.88 4.73 16.64
N GLU A 69 22.14 4.34 15.40
CA GLU A 69 22.70 5.17 14.33
C GLU A 69 21.90 4.94 13.04
N ILE A 70 21.75 5.97 12.21
CA ILE A 70 21.07 5.85 10.91
C ILE A 70 21.98 6.47 9.86
N TYR A 71 22.79 5.65 9.20
CA TYR A 71 23.69 6.11 8.15
C TYR A 71 22.98 6.16 6.79
N PHE A 72 22.99 7.33 6.16
CA PHE A 72 22.55 7.54 4.79
C PHE A 72 23.75 7.81 3.87
N ARG A 73 23.73 7.23 2.67
CA ARG A 73 24.76 7.41 1.65
C ARG A 73 24.09 7.70 0.31
N PRO A 74 24.06 8.96 -0.17
CA PRO A 74 23.44 9.28 -1.46
C PRO A 74 24.25 8.73 -2.65
N SER A 75 25.58 8.67 -2.55
CA SER A 75 26.46 8.11 -3.58
C SER A 75 27.43 7.05 -3.04
N THR A 76 27.86 6.11 -3.89
CA THR A 76 28.88 5.10 -3.55
C THR A 76 30.27 5.70 -3.33
N ARG A 77 30.48 6.94 -3.79
CA ARG A 77 31.75 7.68 -3.66
C ARG A 77 31.81 8.58 -2.44
N GLU A 78 30.69 8.80 -1.77
CA GLU A 78 30.58 9.73 -0.64
C GLU A 78 30.63 9.00 0.69
N LYS A 79 31.11 9.71 1.73
CA LYS A 79 31.08 9.22 3.10
C LYS A 79 29.64 9.27 3.61
N GLY A 80 29.18 8.20 4.26
CA GLY A 80 27.86 8.19 4.88
C GLY A 80 27.73 9.22 5.99
N VAL A 81 26.55 9.81 6.08
CA VAL A 81 26.15 10.75 7.13
C VAL A 81 25.25 10.02 8.12
N ASP A 82 25.48 10.17 9.42
CA ASP A 82 24.52 9.72 10.43
C ASP A 82 23.41 10.78 10.57
N LEU A 83 22.19 10.42 10.19
CA LEU A 83 21.03 11.29 10.20
C LEU A 83 20.62 11.69 11.62
N LEU A 84 20.90 10.87 12.63
CA LEU A 84 20.51 11.18 14.01
C LEU A 84 21.35 12.32 14.60
N GLY A 85 22.65 12.34 14.29
CA GLY A 85 23.58 13.38 14.71
C GLY A 85 23.44 14.74 14.01
N LEU A 86 22.58 14.85 12.99
CA LEU A 86 22.35 16.12 12.28
C LEU A 86 21.52 17.11 13.10
N SER A 87 21.84 18.40 12.94
CA SER A 87 20.98 19.49 13.42
C SER A 87 19.62 19.47 12.70
N PRO A 88 18.55 20.04 13.29
CA PRO A 88 17.24 20.13 12.65
C PRO A 88 17.28 20.76 11.25
N ASP A 89 18.08 21.81 11.06
CA ASP A 89 18.23 22.51 9.79
C ASP A 89 18.93 21.62 8.74
N HIS A 90 19.99 20.91 9.13
CA HIS A 90 20.66 19.96 8.23
C HIS A 90 19.78 18.75 7.90
N LYS A 91 18.87 18.32 8.79
CA LYS A 91 17.90 17.26 8.45
C LYS A 91 17.00 17.70 7.29
N GLN A 92 16.68 19.00 7.17
CA GLN A 92 15.85 19.51 6.09
C GLN A 92 16.48 19.36 4.70
N SER A 93 17.82 19.38 4.58
CA SER A 93 18.48 19.18 3.27
C SER A 93 18.40 17.73 2.76
N TYR A 94 18.11 16.77 3.65
CA TYR A 94 17.90 15.37 3.27
C TYR A 94 16.42 15.07 3.06
N ARG A 95 15.53 15.59 3.93
CA ARG A 95 14.09 15.35 3.85
C ARG A 95 13.47 16.02 2.62
N GLY A 96 12.54 15.33 1.97
CA GLY A 96 11.82 15.84 0.79
C GLY A 96 12.65 15.86 -0.48
N GLY A 97 13.95 16.10 -0.38
CA GLY A 97 14.93 16.02 -1.47
C GLY A 97 15.47 14.61 -1.71
N GLN A 98 16.37 14.16 -0.82
CA GLN A 98 17.12 12.89 -0.97
C GLN A 98 16.40 11.69 -0.34
N ILE A 99 15.65 11.93 0.74
CA ILE A 99 14.82 10.94 1.41
C ILE A 99 13.41 11.50 1.49
N SER A 100 12.45 10.77 0.93
CA SER A 100 11.06 11.19 0.86
C SER A 100 10.13 10.13 1.42
N MET A 101 8.93 10.54 1.82
CA MET A 101 7.96 9.68 2.48
C MET A 101 6.56 9.84 1.89
N ILE A 102 5.88 8.71 1.66
CA ILE A 102 4.45 8.62 1.45
C ILE A 102 3.85 8.19 2.79
N PHE A 103 3.05 9.06 3.39
CA PHE A 103 2.36 8.79 4.65
C PHE A 103 1.11 7.92 4.45
N GLN A 104 0.69 7.24 5.52
CA GLN A 104 -0.37 6.22 5.55
C GLN A 104 -1.76 6.70 5.10
N GLU A 105 -2.09 7.97 5.28
CA GLU A 105 -3.43 8.50 4.98
C GLU A 105 -3.36 9.80 4.18
N PRO A 106 -3.83 9.81 2.91
CA PRO A 106 -3.81 11.02 2.09
C PRO A 106 -4.64 12.17 2.62
N MET A 107 -5.76 11.87 3.26
CA MET A 107 -6.69 12.88 3.75
C MET A 107 -6.14 13.66 4.95
N THR A 108 -5.27 13.03 5.76
CA THR A 108 -4.62 13.68 6.90
C THR A 108 -3.29 14.31 6.53
N SER A 109 -2.67 13.84 5.43
CA SER A 109 -1.37 14.33 4.95
C SER A 109 -1.48 15.57 4.06
N LEU A 110 -2.56 15.68 3.28
CA LEU A 110 -2.81 16.84 2.42
C LEU A 110 -3.66 17.88 3.15
N ASN A 111 -3.28 19.15 3.04
CA ASN A 111 -4.06 20.23 3.59
C ASN A 111 -5.30 20.49 2.69
N PRO A 112 -6.54 20.36 3.23
CA PRO A 112 -7.76 20.47 2.43
C PRO A 112 -8.07 21.90 1.95
N VAL A 113 -7.42 22.94 2.52
CA VAL A 113 -7.64 24.33 2.12
C VAL A 113 -6.73 24.81 0.99
N TYR A 114 -5.78 23.98 0.55
CA TYR A 114 -4.89 24.27 -0.57
C TYR A 114 -5.13 23.33 -1.73
N THR A 115 -4.93 23.82 -2.95
CA THR A 115 -5.03 22.97 -4.14
C THR A 115 -3.88 21.95 -4.18
N CYS A 116 -4.11 20.81 -4.83
CA CYS A 116 -3.09 19.78 -5.01
C CYS A 116 -1.88 20.32 -5.78
N GLY A 117 -2.13 21.16 -6.79
CA GLY A 117 -1.05 21.80 -7.54
C GLY A 117 -0.24 22.81 -6.73
N PHE A 118 -0.86 23.52 -5.79
CA PHE A 118 -0.12 24.39 -4.87
C PHE A 118 0.82 23.57 -3.99
N GLN A 119 0.30 22.55 -3.31
CA GLN A 119 1.08 21.71 -2.39
C GLN A 119 2.24 21.00 -3.10
N LEU A 120 2.02 20.49 -4.32
CA LEU A 120 3.08 19.90 -5.14
C LEU A 120 4.12 20.93 -5.61
N THR A 121 3.70 22.13 -5.98
CA THR A 121 4.63 23.19 -6.41
C THR A 121 5.46 23.71 -5.24
N GLU A 122 4.85 23.82 -4.06
CA GLU A 122 5.50 24.27 -2.82
C GLU A 122 6.61 23.30 -2.41
N ALA A 123 6.35 21.99 -2.43
CA ALA A 123 7.37 20.98 -2.16
C ALA A 123 8.59 21.11 -3.09
N ILE A 124 8.37 21.36 -4.39
CA ILE A 124 9.47 21.55 -5.36
C ILE A 124 10.27 22.82 -5.05
N LEU A 125 9.58 23.94 -4.79
CA LEU A 125 10.23 25.22 -4.49
C LEU A 125 11.02 25.19 -3.18
N GLN A 126 10.57 24.40 -2.20
CA GLN A 126 11.23 24.28 -0.91
C GLN A 126 12.55 23.52 -0.98
N HIS A 127 12.70 22.63 -1.97
CA HIS A 127 13.83 21.69 -2.06
C HIS A 127 14.69 21.88 -3.31
N GLN A 128 14.27 22.69 -4.28
CA GLN A 128 15.00 22.96 -5.51
C GLN A 128 15.07 24.46 -5.81
N ASP A 129 16.23 24.92 -6.29
CA ASP A 129 16.43 26.29 -6.75
C ASP A 129 15.88 26.48 -8.18
N VAL A 130 14.55 26.61 -8.29
CA VAL A 130 13.85 26.77 -9.56
C VAL A 130 12.80 27.87 -9.49
N SER A 131 12.53 28.50 -10.64
CA SER A 131 11.45 29.50 -10.72
C SER A 131 10.07 28.86 -10.51
N LEU A 132 9.09 29.65 -10.04
CA LEU A 132 7.69 29.21 -9.92
C LEU A 132 7.12 28.62 -11.23
N LYS A 133 7.51 29.18 -12.38
CA LYS A 133 7.08 28.68 -13.69
C LYS A 133 7.64 27.28 -13.96
N GLU A 134 8.89 27.07 -13.59
CA GLU A 134 9.56 25.78 -13.74
C GLU A 134 9.02 24.75 -12.75
N ALA A 135 8.81 25.12 -11.49
CA ALA A 135 8.20 24.26 -10.48
C ALA A 135 6.80 23.77 -10.92
N ARG A 136 5.97 24.65 -11.50
CA ARG A 136 4.67 24.27 -12.08
C ARG A 136 4.80 23.32 -13.27
N ARG A 137 5.83 23.51 -14.11
CA ARG A 137 6.11 22.61 -15.24
C ARG A 137 6.49 21.22 -14.74
N GLN A 138 7.37 21.15 -13.75
CA GLN A 138 7.74 19.90 -13.09
C GLN A 138 6.53 19.26 -12.41
N ALA A 139 5.71 20.01 -11.69
CA ALA A 139 4.49 19.52 -11.05
C ALA A 139 3.55 18.83 -12.06
N MET A 140 3.29 19.46 -13.22
CA MET A 140 2.51 18.82 -14.29
C MET A 140 3.15 17.52 -14.78
N ALA A 141 4.47 17.51 -14.98
CA ALA A 141 5.18 16.30 -15.39
C ALA A 141 5.07 15.18 -14.35
N ARG A 142 5.16 15.49 -13.05
CA ARG A 142 4.96 14.49 -11.97
C ARG A 142 3.54 13.95 -11.95
N LEU A 143 2.54 14.82 -12.14
CA LEU A 143 1.14 14.36 -12.25
C LEU A 143 0.89 13.45 -13.46
N GLN A 144 1.63 13.66 -14.55
CA GLN A 144 1.59 12.76 -15.71
C GLN A 144 2.28 11.43 -15.42
N GLU A 145 3.44 11.48 -14.78
CA GLU A 145 4.22 10.31 -14.40
C GLU A 145 3.42 9.37 -13.46
N VAL A 146 2.69 9.93 -12.49
CA VAL A 146 1.81 9.15 -11.61
C VAL A 146 0.47 8.79 -12.25
N LYS A 147 0.30 9.02 -13.56
CA LYS A 147 -0.91 8.71 -14.34
C LYS A 147 -2.20 9.35 -13.77
N LEU A 148 -2.06 10.47 -13.04
CA LEU A 148 -3.21 11.29 -12.60
C LEU A 148 -3.65 12.24 -13.72
N LEU A 149 -2.69 12.77 -14.47
CA LEU A 149 -2.88 13.58 -15.65
C LEU A 149 -2.52 12.74 -16.88
N PRO A 150 -3.37 12.65 -17.92
CA PRO A 150 -3.00 11.94 -19.14
C PRO A 150 -1.79 12.57 -19.84
N SER A 151 -1.10 11.79 -20.67
CA SER A 151 0.01 12.28 -21.48
C SER A 151 -0.48 13.32 -22.51
N ASP A 152 0.43 14.16 -23.01
CA ASP A 152 0.10 15.16 -24.03
C ASP A 152 -0.48 14.53 -25.29
N GLN A 153 0.00 13.34 -25.63
CA GLN A 153 -0.51 12.55 -26.74
C GLN A 153 -1.94 12.09 -26.49
N GLN A 154 -2.24 11.54 -25.31
CA GLN A 154 -3.59 11.10 -24.95
C GLN A 154 -4.57 12.29 -24.94
N LEU A 155 -4.18 13.41 -24.34
CA LEU A 155 -5.00 14.63 -24.33
C LEU A 155 -5.27 15.15 -25.75
N ARG A 156 -4.27 15.07 -26.63
CA ARG A 156 -4.42 15.42 -28.04
C ARG A 156 -5.39 14.48 -28.76
N GLU A 157 -5.24 13.18 -28.58
CA GLU A 157 -6.10 12.16 -29.19
C GLU A 157 -7.55 12.36 -28.74
N THR A 158 -7.81 12.49 -27.43
CA THR A 158 -9.14 12.77 -26.87
C THR A 158 -9.74 14.05 -27.46
N PHE A 159 -8.96 15.14 -27.52
CA PHE A 159 -9.45 16.40 -28.11
C PHE A 159 -9.83 16.25 -29.59
N LEU A 160 -9.02 15.53 -30.37
CA LEU A 160 -9.29 15.31 -31.80
C LEU A 160 -10.52 14.42 -32.02
N GLU A 161 -10.72 13.41 -31.19
CA GLU A 161 -11.91 12.55 -31.22
C GLU A 161 -13.18 13.32 -30.87
N GLU A 162 -13.15 14.09 -29.79
CA GLU A 162 -14.26 14.97 -29.38
C GLU A 162 -14.59 16.00 -30.47
N PHE A 163 -13.57 16.65 -31.04
CA PHE A 163 -13.76 17.63 -32.10
C PHE A 163 -14.41 17.03 -33.35
N ARG A 164 -13.96 15.85 -33.80
CA ARG A 164 -14.54 15.17 -34.97
C ARG A 164 -15.99 14.76 -34.74
N ARG A 165 -16.33 14.34 -33.51
CA ARG A 165 -17.69 13.94 -33.14
C ARG A 165 -18.63 15.14 -33.14
N GLU A 166 -18.19 16.28 -32.63
CA GLU A 166 -19.00 17.50 -32.53
C GLU A 166 -19.09 18.27 -33.84
N ASN A 167 -18.06 18.18 -34.70
CA ASN A 167 -17.95 18.92 -35.95
C ASN A 167 -17.68 17.97 -37.14
N PRO A 168 -18.63 17.09 -37.49
CA PRO A 168 -18.45 16.15 -38.59
C PRO A 168 -18.19 16.90 -39.91
N GLY A 169 -17.09 16.55 -40.58
CA GLY A 169 -16.70 17.12 -41.87
C GLY A 169 -15.95 18.46 -41.82
N GLN A 170 -15.71 19.04 -40.64
CA GLN A 170 -14.83 20.21 -40.51
C GLN A 170 -13.35 19.81 -40.53
N ALA A 171 -12.50 20.72 -41.04
CA ALA A 171 -11.06 20.56 -40.98
C ALA A 171 -10.55 20.57 -39.53
N ILE A 172 -9.50 19.80 -39.26
CA ILE A 172 -8.88 19.70 -37.94
C ILE A 172 -8.36 21.07 -37.49
N PRO A 173 -8.54 21.48 -36.22
CA PRO A 173 -8.03 22.75 -35.72
C PRO A 173 -6.50 22.85 -35.86
N GLY A 174 -5.99 24.06 -36.07
CA GLY A 174 -4.55 24.28 -36.12
C GLY A 174 -3.86 23.99 -34.78
N GLU A 175 -2.57 23.65 -34.83
CA GLU A 175 -1.73 23.26 -33.67
C GLU A 175 -1.82 24.21 -32.47
N ARG A 176 -1.94 25.52 -32.72
CA ARG A 176 -2.06 26.52 -31.65
C ARG A 176 -3.29 26.31 -30.77
N LEU A 177 -4.41 25.89 -31.36
CA LEU A 177 -5.67 25.70 -30.65
C LEU A 177 -5.65 24.39 -29.84
N ILE A 178 -5.11 23.33 -30.43
CA ILE A 178 -4.87 22.03 -29.76
C ILE A 178 -3.98 22.24 -28.53
N ASN A 179 -2.82 22.90 -28.71
CA ASN A 179 -1.90 23.16 -27.61
C ASN A 179 -2.49 24.05 -26.52
N ARG A 180 -3.36 25.00 -26.88
CA ARG A 180 -4.08 25.82 -25.89
C ARG A 180 -5.04 24.97 -25.05
N HIS A 181 -5.80 24.08 -25.68
CA HIS A 181 -6.73 23.19 -25.00
C HIS A 181 -6.01 22.24 -24.03
N ILE A 182 -4.94 21.59 -24.50
CA ILE A 182 -4.12 20.69 -23.67
C ILE A 182 -3.56 21.45 -22.45
N ASN A 183 -2.97 22.62 -22.66
CA ASN A 183 -2.43 23.44 -21.56
C ASN A 183 -3.52 23.90 -20.58
N GLN A 184 -4.74 24.14 -21.04
CA GLN A 184 -5.86 24.47 -20.18
C GLN A 184 -6.24 23.28 -19.30
N GLN A 185 -6.41 22.08 -19.85
CA GLN A 185 -6.74 20.88 -19.06
C GLN A 185 -5.68 20.59 -17.99
N LYS A 186 -4.39 20.67 -18.35
CA LYS A 186 -3.29 20.51 -17.38
C LYS A 186 -3.33 21.53 -16.25
N ARG A 187 -3.80 22.75 -16.51
CA ARG A 187 -3.93 23.78 -15.46
C ARG A 187 -5.12 23.51 -14.54
N GLU A 188 -6.21 22.94 -15.06
CA GLU A 188 -7.38 22.63 -14.25
C GLU A 188 -7.10 21.55 -13.20
N ILE A 189 -6.29 20.53 -13.52
CA ILE A 189 -5.96 19.50 -12.52
C ILE A 189 -5.18 20.05 -11.33
N LEU A 190 -4.31 21.04 -11.56
CA LEU A 190 -3.53 21.71 -10.50
C LEU A 190 -4.40 22.58 -9.58
N LYS A 191 -5.59 22.98 -10.04
CA LYS A 191 -6.53 23.79 -9.26
C LYS A 191 -7.44 22.96 -8.37
N ARG A 192 -7.46 21.63 -8.54
CA ARG A 192 -8.33 20.76 -7.75
C ARG A 192 -7.88 20.70 -6.29
N TYR A 193 -8.84 20.69 -5.38
CA TYR A 193 -8.64 20.48 -3.96
C TYR A 193 -8.67 18.98 -3.61
N PRO A 194 -8.08 18.57 -2.47
CA PRO A 194 -8.07 17.16 -2.07
C PRO A 194 -9.47 16.53 -2.00
N HIS A 195 -10.46 17.25 -1.49
CA HIS A 195 -11.84 16.75 -1.37
C HIS A 195 -12.57 16.58 -2.73
N GLU A 196 -11.98 17.02 -3.84
CA GLU A 196 -12.52 16.85 -5.19
C GLU A 196 -11.94 15.61 -5.91
N LEU A 197 -11.08 14.83 -5.24
CA LEU A 197 -10.37 13.68 -5.79
C LEU A 197 -10.79 12.38 -5.08
N SER A 198 -10.77 11.27 -5.81
CA SER A 198 -10.95 9.94 -5.20
C SER A 198 -9.75 9.52 -4.36
N GLY A 199 -9.90 8.51 -3.49
CA GLY A 199 -8.79 8.00 -2.66
C GLY A 199 -7.55 7.60 -3.48
N GLY A 200 -7.75 6.89 -4.61
CA GLY A 200 -6.65 6.54 -5.52
C GLY A 200 -6.03 7.74 -6.22
N GLN A 201 -6.81 8.78 -6.54
CA GLN A 201 -6.29 10.03 -7.11
C GLN A 201 -5.46 10.82 -6.09
N LEU A 202 -5.92 10.87 -4.84
CA LEU A 202 -5.19 11.47 -3.73
C LEU A 202 -3.87 10.74 -3.46
N GLN A 203 -3.89 9.42 -3.49
CA GLN A 203 -2.67 8.62 -3.38
C GLN A 203 -1.67 8.99 -4.48
N ARG A 204 -2.12 9.13 -5.73
CA ARG A 204 -1.26 9.57 -6.84
C ARG A 204 -0.71 10.99 -6.62
N VAL A 205 -1.48 11.92 -6.07
CA VAL A 205 -0.98 13.26 -5.70
C VAL A 205 0.13 13.14 -4.64
N MET A 206 -0.06 12.34 -3.60
CA MET A 206 0.97 12.13 -2.58
C MET A 206 2.25 11.51 -3.15
N ILE A 207 2.11 10.50 -4.02
CA ILE A 207 3.24 9.88 -4.70
C ILE A 207 3.97 10.95 -5.53
N ALA A 208 3.24 11.78 -6.28
CA ALA A 208 3.82 12.86 -7.08
C ALA A 208 4.60 13.87 -6.23
N ILE A 209 4.09 14.22 -5.04
CA ILE A 209 4.79 15.07 -4.07
C ILE A 209 6.06 14.37 -3.59
N ALA A 210 5.95 13.11 -3.17
CA ALA A 210 7.07 12.36 -2.63
C ALA A 210 8.21 12.19 -3.65
N ILE A 211 7.90 11.95 -4.93
CA ILE A 211 8.92 11.79 -5.98
C ILE A 211 9.34 13.12 -6.64
N SER A 212 8.76 14.25 -6.25
CA SER A 212 8.91 15.53 -6.94
C SER A 212 10.37 15.99 -7.05
N CYS A 213 11.19 15.67 -6.05
CA CYS A 213 12.60 16.03 -5.98
C CYS A 213 13.56 14.87 -6.28
N ASN A 214 13.08 13.78 -6.88
CA ASN A 214 13.88 12.61 -7.27
C ASN A 214 14.72 12.02 -6.12
N PRO A 215 14.06 11.51 -5.05
CA PRO A 215 14.76 10.99 -3.88
C PRO A 215 15.56 9.71 -4.19
N ASP A 216 16.67 9.51 -3.48
CA ASP A 216 17.44 8.26 -3.50
C ASP A 216 16.73 7.15 -2.71
N VAL A 217 15.99 7.55 -1.66
CA VAL A 217 15.21 6.64 -0.79
C VAL A 217 13.77 7.14 -0.68
N LEU A 218 12.83 6.27 -1.04
CA LEU A 218 11.40 6.47 -0.83
C LEU A 218 10.91 5.55 0.30
N ILE A 219 10.30 6.13 1.33
CA ILE A 219 9.63 5.38 2.39
C ILE A 219 8.13 5.43 2.13
N ALA A 220 7.51 4.29 1.87
CA ALA A 220 6.08 4.18 1.67
C ALA A 220 5.45 3.50 2.89
N ASP A 221 4.81 4.30 3.75
CA ASP A 221 4.15 3.83 4.96
C ASP A 221 2.69 3.53 4.68
N GLU A 222 2.34 2.25 4.56
CA GLU A 222 0.98 1.80 4.27
C GLU A 222 0.32 2.52 3.06
N PRO A 223 1.02 2.61 1.90
CA PRO A 223 0.61 3.46 0.77
C PRO A 223 -0.65 2.98 0.03
N THR A 224 -1.20 1.82 0.40
CA THR A 224 -2.39 1.24 -0.22
C THR A 224 -3.52 1.03 0.78
N THR A 225 -3.35 1.47 2.03
CA THR A 225 -4.40 1.38 3.04
C THR A 225 -5.61 2.22 2.61
N ALA A 226 -6.81 1.69 2.87
CA ALA A 226 -8.10 2.29 2.50
C ALA A 226 -8.39 2.43 0.98
N LEU A 227 -7.60 1.77 0.11
CA LEU A 227 -7.90 1.66 -1.33
C LEU A 227 -8.59 0.32 -1.64
N ASP A 228 -9.42 0.29 -2.67
CA ASP A 228 -9.95 -0.97 -3.19
C ASP A 228 -8.86 -1.82 -3.84
N VAL A 229 -9.08 -3.13 -3.95
CA VAL A 229 -8.08 -4.10 -4.44
C VAL A 229 -7.60 -3.78 -5.87
N THR A 230 -8.47 -3.22 -6.72
CA THR A 230 -8.10 -2.88 -8.10
C THR A 230 -7.17 -1.67 -8.10
N VAL A 231 -7.53 -0.62 -7.37
CA VAL A 231 -6.69 0.58 -7.24
C VAL A 231 -5.36 0.23 -6.57
N GLN A 232 -5.37 -0.60 -5.52
CA GLN A 232 -4.15 -1.07 -4.85
C GLN A 232 -3.15 -1.66 -5.86
N ALA A 233 -3.56 -2.61 -6.69
CA ALA A 233 -2.69 -3.21 -7.71
C ALA A 233 -2.09 -2.15 -8.65
N THR A 234 -2.91 -1.20 -9.11
CA THR A 234 -2.41 -0.11 -9.99
C THR A 234 -1.43 0.84 -9.31
N ILE A 235 -1.50 0.98 -7.98
CA ILE A 235 -0.55 1.80 -7.20
C ILE A 235 0.75 1.02 -6.97
N LEU A 236 0.68 -0.28 -6.69
CA LEU A 236 1.87 -1.13 -6.56
C LEU A 236 2.67 -1.18 -7.86
N ASP A 237 1.99 -1.38 -8.99
CA ASP A 237 2.62 -1.33 -10.31
C ASP A 237 3.26 0.03 -10.59
N LEU A 238 2.57 1.13 -10.24
CA LEU A 238 3.13 2.47 -10.37
C LEU A 238 4.40 2.65 -9.54
N LEU A 239 4.40 2.24 -8.27
CA LEU A 239 5.56 2.37 -7.39
C LEU A 239 6.74 1.54 -7.88
N ARG A 240 6.48 0.32 -8.40
CA ARG A 240 7.49 -0.53 -9.02
C ARG A 240 8.10 0.13 -10.26
N GLU A 241 7.26 0.64 -11.16
CA GLU A 241 7.69 1.36 -12.36
C GLU A 241 8.52 2.60 -12.02
N LEU A 242 8.08 3.39 -11.04
CA LEU A 242 8.79 4.58 -10.57
C LEU A 242 10.16 4.22 -9.98
N ARG A 243 10.23 3.17 -9.15
CA ARG A 243 11.47 2.68 -8.57
C ARG A 243 12.48 2.33 -9.66
N ASP A 244 12.05 1.53 -10.64
CA ASP A 244 12.92 1.00 -11.69
C ASP A 244 13.38 2.11 -12.65
N THR A 245 12.47 3.00 -13.04
CA THR A 245 12.79 4.11 -13.96
C THR A 245 13.68 5.17 -13.33
N ARG A 246 13.56 5.41 -12.02
CA ARG A 246 14.36 6.42 -11.29
C ARG A 246 15.63 5.84 -10.64
N GLY A 247 15.74 4.52 -10.54
CA GLY A 247 16.81 3.85 -9.81
C GLY A 247 16.81 4.16 -8.31
N MET A 248 15.65 4.53 -7.74
CA MET A 248 15.52 4.81 -6.31
C MET A 248 15.38 3.52 -5.50
N SER A 249 15.72 3.60 -4.22
CA SER A 249 15.55 2.50 -3.28
C SER A 249 14.28 2.74 -2.46
N MET A 250 13.60 1.68 -2.05
CA MET A 250 12.29 1.81 -1.40
C MET A 250 12.22 1.03 -0.08
N ILE A 251 11.69 1.66 0.96
CA ILE A 251 11.18 0.94 2.13
C ILE A 251 9.67 0.91 2.00
N PHE A 252 9.09 -0.29 1.92
CA PHE A 252 7.66 -0.48 1.80
C PHE A 252 7.11 -1.08 3.09
N ILE A 253 6.30 -0.33 3.82
CA ILE A 253 5.69 -0.76 5.08
C ILE A 253 4.24 -1.14 4.82
N THR A 254 3.84 -2.31 5.30
CA THR A 254 2.44 -2.75 5.29
C THR A 254 2.21 -3.78 6.39
N HIS A 255 0.95 -4.08 6.69
CA HIS A 255 0.58 -5.23 7.50
C HIS A 255 0.27 -6.47 6.63
N ASP A 256 0.16 -6.32 5.31
CA ASP A 256 -0.20 -7.40 4.38
C ASP A 256 1.04 -8.02 3.71
N LEU A 257 1.31 -9.29 4.06
CA LEU A 257 2.37 -10.09 3.42
C LEU A 257 2.08 -10.31 1.92
N GLY A 258 0.84 -10.42 1.48
CA GLY A 258 0.49 -10.56 0.06
C GLY A 258 1.01 -9.39 -0.78
N VAL A 259 0.85 -8.17 -0.27
CA VAL A 259 1.39 -6.96 -0.91
C VAL A 259 2.93 -6.98 -0.94
N ILE A 260 3.57 -7.40 0.15
CA ILE A 260 5.04 -7.52 0.21
C ILE A 260 5.57 -8.49 -0.85
N ALA A 261 4.92 -9.65 -1.03
CA ALA A 261 5.30 -10.64 -2.03
C ALA A 261 5.31 -10.08 -3.46
N GLU A 262 4.51 -9.04 -3.71
CA GLU A 262 4.38 -8.44 -5.03
C GLU A 262 5.46 -7.38 -5.31
N ILE A 263 5.91 -6.62 -4.31
CA ILE A 263 6.71 -5.40 -4.52
C ILE A 263 8.12 -5.44 -3.92
N ALA A 264 8.35 -6.28 -2.92
CA ALA A 264 9.60 -6.30 -2.16
C ALA A 264 10.60 -7.33 -2.69
N ASP A 265 11.90 -6.99 -2.64
CA ASP A 265 12.98 -7.95 -2.94
C ASP A 265 13.39 -8.72 -1.67
N SER A 266 13.35 -8.03 -0.53
CA SER A 266 13.62 -8.59 0.79
C SER A 266 12.60 -8.10 1.80
N VAL A 267 12.43 -8.81 2.91
CA VAL A 267 11.46 -8.47 3.94
C VAL A 267 12.08 -8.56 5.34
N ALA A 268 11.71 -7.63 6.21
CA ALA A 268 11.93 -7.67 7.65
C ALA A 268 10.58 -7.76 8.37
N VAL A 269 10.38 -8.84 9.11
CA VAL A 269 9.16 -9.08 9.91
C VAL A 269 9.37 -8.49 11.30
N MET A 270 8.51 -7.56 11.68
CA MET A 270 8.53 -6.85 12.96
C MET A 270 7.44 -7.35 13.90
N TYR A 271 7.84 -7.63 15.14
CA TYR A 271 6.93 -7.97 16.24
C TYR A 271 7.40 -7.26 17.52
N ARG A 272 6.47 -6.54 18.18
CA ARG A 272 6.72 -5.80 19.44
C ARG A 272 8.02 -4.97 19.43
N GLY A 273 8.24 -4.22 18.36
CA GLY A 273 9.39 -3.33 18.22
C GLY A 273 10.71 -4.01 17.81
N LYS A 274 10.73 -5.34 17.62
CA LYS A 274 11.92 -6.09 17.20
C LYS A 274 11.75 -6.64 15.79
N ILE A 275 12.85 -6.73 15.04
CA ILE A 275 12.89 -7.54 13.82
C ILE A 275 13.09 -8.99 14.24
N VAL A 276 12.08 -9.82 14.03
CA VAL A 276 12.09 -11.23 14.45
C VAL A 276 12.52 -12.19 13.34
N GLU A 277 12.39 -11.77 12.09
CA GLU A 277 12.89 -12.52 10.94
C GLU A 277 13.20 -11.57 9.78
N ARG A 278 14.25 -11.86 9.01
CA ARG A 278 14.63 -11.07 7.84
C ARG A 278 15.29 -11.95 6.78
N GLY A 279 14.99 -11.70 5.52
CA GLY A 279 15.61 -12.40 4.39
C GLY A 279 15.06 -11.96 3.05
N ASP A 280 15.49 -12.65 1.99
CA ASP A 280 14.89 -12.52 0.66
C ASP A 280 13.41 -12.90 0.75
N VAL A 281 12.57 -12.17 -0.01
CA VAL A 281 11.11 -12.36 0.05
C VAL A 281 10.74 -13.82 -0.22
N TRP A 282 11.34 -14.46 -1.22
CA TRP A 282 11.09 -15.86 -1.54
C TRP A 282 11.38 -16.81 -0.37
N LYS A 283 12.51 -16.61 0.30
CA LYS A 283 12.89 -17.46 1.43
C LYS A 283 11.92 -17.34 2.59
N ILE A 284 11.45 -16.13 2.89
CA ILE A 284 10.50 -15.87 3.98
C ILE A 284 9.13 -16.50 3.70
N PHE A 285 8.71 -16.54 2.44
CA PHE A 285 7.43 -17.14 2.05
C PHE A 285 7.49 -18.67 1.91
N SER A 286 8.61 -19.21 1.42
CA SER A 286 8.78 -20.65 1.21
C SER A 286 9.21 -21.39 2.47
N GLU A 287 10.09 -20.79 3.28
CA GLU A 287 10.73 -21.43 4.44
C GLU A 287 10.76 -20.48 5.66
N PRO A 288 9.60 -20.07 6.20
CA PRO A 288 9.54 -19.22 7.39
C PRO A 288 10.05 -19.97 8.63
N ASN A 289 11.00 -19.37 9.34
CA ASN A 289 11.61 -19.97 10.53
C ASN A 289 10.92 -19.50 11.81
N HIS A 290 10.57 -18.22 11.90
CA HIS A 290 10.07 -17.65 13.15
C HIS A 290 8.59 -17.99 13.35
N PRO A 291 8.15 -18.42 14.55
CA PRO A 291 6.75 -18.84 14.79
C PRO A 291 5.73 -17.75 14.44
N TYR A 292 6.05 -16.49 14.72
CA TYR A 292 5.23 -15.34 14.32
C TYR A 292 5.06 -15.25 12.79
N THR A 293 6.15 -15.40 12.03
CA THR A 293 6.11 -15.33 10.57
C THR A 293 5.28 -16.49 9.98
N LYS A 294 5.46 -17.70 10.53
CA LYS A 294 4.61 -18.86 10.18
C LYS A 294 3.14 -18.56 10.43
N GLY A 295 2.82 -17.99 11.59
CA GLY A 295 1.47 -17.57 11.95
C GLY A 295 0.89 -16.55 10.97
N LEU A 296 1.64 -15.48 10.65
CA LEU A 296 1.20 -14.47 9.68
C LEU A 296 0.89 -15.04 8.30
N LEU A 297 1.70 -15.99 7.82
CA LEU A 297 1.46 -16.67 6.53
C LEU A 297 0.24 -17.59 6.59
N ALA A 298 0.09 -18.35 7.67
CA ALA A 298 -1.02 -19.29 7.83
C ALA A 298 -2.38 -18.60 8.06
N CYS A 299 -2.39 -17.36 8.55
CA CYS A 299 -3.59 -16.54 8.66
C CYS A 299 -4.17 -16.07 7.32
N ARG A 300 -3.47 -16.29 6.18
CA ARG A 300 -4.01 -15.96 4.85
C ARG A 300 -4.89 -17.10 4.33
N PRO A 301 -6.20 -16.87 4.12
CA PRO A 301 -7.06 -17.87 3.50
C PRO A 301 -6.63 -18.14 2.06
N THR A 302 -6.55 -19.42 1.68
CA THR A 302 -6.33 -19.85 0.30
C THR A 302 -7.67 -20.14 -0.38
N LEU A 303 -7.80 -19.83 -1.67
CA LEU A 303 -9.04 -20.08 -2.44
C LEU A 303 -9.44 -21.56 -2.47
N ASP A 304 -8.46 -22.45 -2.32
CA ASP A 304 -8.65 -23.90 -2.41
C ASP A 304 -9.09 -24.54 -1.07
N GLN A 305 -9.20 -23.76 0.01
CA GLN A 305 -9.54 -24.27 1.33
C GLN A 305 -10.68 -23.47 1.96
N THR A 306 -11.80 -24.15 2.21
CA THR A 306 -12.90 -23.61 3.01
C THR A 306 -12.70 -24.03 4.46
N VAL A 307 -12.29 -23.08 5.31
CA VAL A 307 -12.15 -23.30 6.76
C VAL A 307 -13.38 -22.75 7.49
N THR A 308 -13.85 -23.46 8.51
CA THR A 308 -14.97 -23.03 9.38
C THR A 308 -14.57 -21.88 10.31
N TYR A 309 -13.27 -21.77 10.62
CA TYR A 309 -12.68 -20.74 11.46
C TYR A 309 -11.41 -20.22 10.80
N LEU A 310 -11.24 -18.90 10.74
CA LEU A 310 -10.00 -18.29 10.25
C LEU A 310 -8.96 -18.33 11.37
N PRO A 311 -7.81 -18.99 11.15
CA PRO A 311 -6.79 -19.08 12.17
C PRO A 311 -6.18 -17.69 12.41
N THR A 312 -5.79 -17.44 13.66
CA THR A 312 -5.16 -16.20 14.12
C THR A 312 -3.70 -16.46 14.49
N VAL A 313 -2.87 -15.42 14.54
CA VAL A 313 -1.46 -15.57 14.94
C VAL A 313 -1.34 -16.20 16.34
N SER A 314 -2.26 -15.85 17.24
CA SER A 314 -2.37 -16.42 18.58
C SER A 314 -2.62 -17.93 18.60
N ASP A 315 -3.12 -18.52 17.51
CA ASP A 315 -3.30 -19.97 17.39
C ASP A 315 -1.98 -20.70 17.12
N PHE A 316 -0.99 -20.01 16.51
CA PHE A 316 0.30 -20.60 16.14
C PHE A 316 1.42 -20.33 17.15
N MET A 317 1.31 -19.26 17.93
CA MET A 317 2.38 -18.88 18.87
C MET A 317 1.87 -18.50 20.26
N GLU A 318 2.76 -18.64 21.23
CA GLU A 318 2.62 -18.11 22.58
C GLU A 318 3.86 -17.30 22.96
N VAL A 319 3.66 -16.30 23.81
CA VAL A 319 4.74 -15.55 24.43
C VAL A 319 4.91 -16.10 25.84
N VAL A 320 6.05 -16.74 26.09
CA VAL A 320 6.38 -17.31 27.41
C VAL A 320 7.43 -16.43 28.05
N THR A 321 7.12 -15.89 29.23
CA THR A 321 8.11 -15.18 30.05
C THR A 321 8.98 -16.21 30.75
N THR A 322 10.28 -16.19 30.46
CA THR A 322 11.27 -17.03 31.15
C THR A 322 11.42 -16.60 32.62
N PRO A 323 11.99 -17.46 33.49
CA PRO A 323 12.28 -17.09 34.88
C PRO A 323 13.14 -15.84 35.04
N ASN A 324 13.91 -15.48 34.00
CA ASN A 324 14.76 -14.29 33.96
C ASN A 324 14.01 -13.03 33.52
N GLY A 325 12.71 -13.11 33.25
CA GLY A 325 11.88 -12.00 32.77
C GLY A 325 11.94 -11.75 31.26
N GLU A 326 12.70 -12.54 30.50
CA GLU A 326 12.75 -12.41 29.03
C GLU A 326 11.53 -13.07 28.38
N GLU A 327 10.86 -12.34 27.48
CA GLU A 327 9.79 -12.87 26.65
C GLU A 327 10.37 -13.69 25.48
N VAL A 328 10.05 -14.99 25.44
CA VAL A 328 10.42 -15.89 24.34
C VAL A 328 9.17 -16.33 23.60
N ILE A 329 9.19 -16.16 22.27
CA ILE A 329 8.10 -16.59 21.40
C ILE A 329 8.30 -18.07 21.07
N ARG A 330 7.30 -18.89 21.36
CA ARG A 330 7.31 -20.33 21.07
C ARG A 330 6.17 -20.70 20.14
N GLU A 331 6.45 -21.64 19.25
CA GLU A 331 5.45 -22.27 18.39
C GLU A 331 4.58 -23.20 19.24
N LYS A 332 3.25 -23.08 19.12
CA LYS A 332 2.31 -23.96 19.81
C LYS A 332 2.32 -25.33 19.12
N SER A 333 2.93 -26.32 19.77
CA SER A 333 3.03 -27.69 19.24
C SER A 333 1.71 -28.49 19.32
N LYS A 334 0.66 -27.95 19.95
CA LYS A 334 -0.65 -28.61 20.05
C LYS A 334 -1.56 -28.09 18.94
N GLY A 335 -1.71 -28.93 17.92
CA GLY A 335 -2.68 -28.93 16.83
C GLY A 335 -3.50 -27.66 16.63
N LEU A 336 -3.40 -27.09 15.42
CA LEU A 336 -4.64 -26.77 14.70
C LEU A 336 -5.61 -27.90 15.03
N ASN A 337 -6.61 -27.63 15.86
CA ASN A 337 -7.57 -28.63 16.27
C ASN A 337 -8.31 -28.99 14.99
N VAL A 338 -7.83 -30.00 14.26
CA VAL A 338 -8.31 -30.32 12.89
C VAL A 338 -9.81 -30.63 12.94
N ASP A 339 -10.32 -31.02 14.10
CA ASP A 339 -11.75 -31.20 14.39
C ASP A 339 -12.55 -29.87 14.52
N ARG A 340 -11.90 -28.74 14.81
CA ARG A 340 -12.49 -27.39 14.77
C ARG A 340 -12.41 -26.77 13.37
N PHE A 341 -11.53 -27.28 12.52
CA PHE A 341 -11.36 -26.92 11.11
C PHE A 341 -11.95 -28.00 10.21
N GLN A 342 -13.15 -28.51 10.55
CA GLN A 342 -13.82 -29.55 9.77
C GLN A 342 -13.89 -29.13 8.29
N LEU A 343 -13.08 -29.83 7.50
CA LEU A 343 -13.19 -29.88 6.06
C LEU A 343 -14.62 -30.34 5.75
N GLN A 344 -15.43 -29.48 5.14
CA GLN A 344 -16.59 -29.98 4.39
C GLN A 344 -16.05 -30.68 3.15
N THR A 345 -15.67 -31.94 3.29
CA THR A 345 -15.57 -32.83 2.14
C THR A 345 -16.94 -32.87 1.49
N SER A 346 -17.00 -32.53 0.21
CA SER A 346 -18.22 -32.63 -0.59
C SER A 346 -18.50 -34.11 -0.87
N SER A 347 -18.85 -34.90 0.16
CA SER A 347 -19.04 -36.34 0.05
C SER A 347 -20.07 -36.91 1.01
N ASP A 348 -21.08 -36.13 1.41
CA ASP A 348 -22.27 -36.65 2.10
C ASP A 348 -23.48 -36.52 1.19
N THR A 349 -23.51 -37.30 0.11
CA THR A 349 -24.72 -37.84 -0.55
C THR A 349 -24.34 -38.61 -1.82
N VAL A 350 -23.86 -39.85 -1.69
CA VAL A 350 -24.14 -40.90 -2.67
C VAL A 350 -24.31 -42.21 -1.91
N GLN A 351 -25.55 -42.67 -1.83
CA GLN A 351 -25.89 -44.04 -1.46
C GLN A 351 -25.14 -45.02 -2.38
N SER A 352 -24.57 -46.04 -1.75
CA SER A 352 -24.27 -47.38 -2.29
C SER A 352 -24.43 -47.57 -3.80
N ASP A 353 -23.32 -47.78 -4.51
CA ASP A 353 -23.25 -48.79 -5.56
C ASP A 353 -21.80 -49.24 -5.81
N ASN A 354 -21.64 -50.57 -5.68
CA ASN A 354 -20.55 -51.52 -5.98
C ASN A 354 -19.08 -51.08 -6.24
N PRO A 355 -18.10 -51.82 -5.66
CA PRO A 355 -16.69 -51.73 -6.04
C PRO A 355 -16.37 -52.79 -7.10
N ASP A 356 -16.18 -52.40 -8.35
CA ASP A 356 -15.45 -53.20 -9.33
C ASP A 356 -15.14 -52.34 -10.56
N ASN A 357 -13.92 -51.78 -10.63
CA ASN A 357 -13.00 -51.99 -11.75
C ASN A 357 -11.89 -50.94 -11.86
N LEU A 358 -10.70 -51.49 -12.11
CA LEU A 358 -9.66 -51.02 -13.02
C LEU A 358 -8.66 -49.94 -12.55
N GLN A 359 -7.43 -50.45 -12.49
CA GLN A 359 -6.09 -49.88 -12.40
C GLN A 359 -5.75 -48.76 -13.42
N PRO A 360 -4.62 -48.07 -13.22
CA PRO A 360 -4.30 -46.78 -13.84
C PRO A 360 -3.67 -46.94 -15.22
N SER A 361 -3.88 -45.97 -16.12
CA SER A 361 -3.05 -45.83 -17.32
C SER A 361 -2.55 -44.40 -17.51
N THR A 362 -1.24 -44.37 -17.70
CA THR A 362 -0.35 -43.28 -18.07
C THR A 362 -0.64 -42.73 -19.47
N SER A 363 -0.51 -41.41 -19.68
CA SER A 363 0.08 -40.88 -20.91
C SER A 363 0.52 -39.41 -20.78
N GLN A 364 1.62 -39.14 -21.46
CA GLN A 364 2.46 -37.95 -21.48
C GLN A 364 1.98 -36.90 -22.52
N PRO A 365 2.67 -35.75 -22.71
CA PRO A 365 2.06 -34.46 -23.05
C PRO A 365 1.94 -34.18 -24.56
N SER A 366 1.00 -33.32 -24.94
CA SER A 366 0.96 -32.72 -26.28
C SER A 366 0.76 -31.21 -26.22
N THR A 367 1.63 -30.52 -26.95
CA THR A 367 1.75 -29.08 -27.17
C THR A 367 0.66 -28.49 -28.08
N SER A 368 0.30 -27.23 -27.80
CA SER A 368 0.13 -26.09 -28.74
C SER A 368 -1.24 -25.37 -28.81
N GLN A 369 -1.12 -24.02 -28.73
CA GLN A 369 -1.98 -22.96 -29.27
C GLN A 369 -3.14 -22.34 -28.42
N PRO A 370 -3.48 -21.05 -28.68
CA PRO A 370 -3.70 -20.02 -27.67
C PRO A 370 -5.12 -20.05 -27.08
N SER A 371 -5.23 -19.85 -25.77
CA SER A 371 -6.52 -19.85 -25.09
C SER A 371 -7.33 -18.60 -25.45
N THR A 372 -8.28 -18.79 -26.35
CA THR A 372 -9.56 -18.09 -26.32
C THR A 372 -10.17 -18.23 -24.93
N PHE A 373 -10.83 -17.16 -24.46
CA PHE A 373 -11.54 -17.11 -23.18
C PHE A 373 -12.40 -18.37 -23.01
N LYS A 374 -12.01 -19.27 -22.09
CA LYS A 374 -12.87 -20.39 -21.70
C LYS A 374 -14.08 -19.81 -20.98
N PRO A 375 -15.32 -20.11 -21.40
CA PRO A 375 -16.49 -19.82 -20.59
C PRO A 375 -16.33 -20.53 -19.24
N TRP A 376 -16.80 -19.88 -18.16
CA TRP A 376 -16.84 -20.47 -16.83
C TRP A 376 -17.38 -21.90 -16.89
N PRO A 377 -16.76 -22.87 -16.20
CA PRO A 377 -17.26 -24.24 -16.17
C PRO A 377 -18.72 -24.23 -15.71
N LYS A 378 -19.59 -24.81 -16.54
CA LYS A 378 -21.01 -25.02 -16.23
C LYS A 378 -21.09 -25.98 -15.03
N GLY A 379 -21.14 -25.40 -13.84
CA GLY A 379 -21.13 -26.13 -12.56
C GLY A 379 -21.05 -25.24 -11.32
N HIS A 380 -20.61 -23.99 -11.44
CA HIS A 380 -20.57 -23.07 -10.29
C HIS A 380 -21.92 -22.45 -9.91
N ALA A 381 -22.94 -22.52 -10.78
CA ALA A 381 -24.25 -21.91 -10.52
C ALA A 381 -25.14 -22.71 -9.57
N THR A 382 -24.79 -23.96 -9.23
CA THR A 382 -25.68 -24.86 -8.46
C THR A 382 -25.46 -24.83 -6.94
N ARG A 383 -24.44 -24.12 -6.42
CA ARG A 383 -24.19 -24.04 -4.96
C ARG A 383 -24.49 -22.69 -4.31
N THR A 384 -24.77 -21.66 -5.10
CA THR A 384 -25.42 -20.42 -4.64
C THR A 384 -26.92 -20.51 -4.89
N THR A 385 -27.57 -21.44 -4.20
CA THR A 385 -29.03 -21.48 -4.16
C THR A 385 -29.53 -20.50 -3.12
N PHE A 386 -30.00 -19.34 -3.59
CA PHE A 386 -30.94 -18.52 -2.82
C PHE A 386 -32.12 -19.44 -2.45
N ASN A 387 -32.27 -19.79 -1.17
CA ASN A 387 -33.38 -20.60 -0.67
C ASN A 387 -34.58 -19.68 -0.38
N PRO A 388 -35.59 -19.61 -1.27
CA PRO A 388 -36.64 -18.60 -1.15
C PRO A 388 -37.72 -18.96 -0.13
N SER A 389 -37.73 -20.19 0.41
CA SER A 389 -38.97 -20.78 0.91
C SER A 389 -39.07 -21.05 2.41
N THR A 390 -38.08 -20.75 3.27
CA THR A 390 -38.21 -21.09 4.71
C THR A 390 -37.47 -20.24 5.75
N THR A 391 -36.87 -19.10 5.42
CA THR A 391 -36.23 -18.25 6.45
C THR A 391 -36.68 -16.81 6.34
N GLN A 392 -37.11 -16.23 7.48
CA GLN A 392 -37.24 -14.78 7.59
C GLN A 392 -35.89 -14.16 7.20
N PRO A 393 -35.89 -13.07 6.42
CA PRO A 393 -34.64 -12.42 6.03
C PRO A 393 -33.88 -12.02 7.29
N LEU A 394 -32.57 -12.29 7.31
CA LEU A 394 -31.69 -11.87 8.42
C LEU A 394 -31.78 -10.36 8.68
N VAL A 395 -32.05 -9.59 7.62
CA VAL A 395 -32.34 -8.16 7.68
C VAL A 395 -33.45 -7.86 6.67
N SER A 396 -34.59 -7.33 7.13
CA SER A 396 -35.58 -6.72 6.25
C SER A 396 -35.51 -5.20 6.37
N VAL A 397 -35.23 -4.53 5.27
CA VAL A 397 -35.30 -3.07 5.18
C VAL A 397 -36.62 -2.70 4.53
N ARG A 398 -37.43 -1.88 5.20
CA ARG A 398 -38.71 -1.37 4.67
C ARG A 398 -38.70 0.15 4.81
N ASN A 399 -39.13 0.85 3.76
CA ASN A 399 -39.30 2.30 3.76
C ASN A 399 -38.02 3.06 4.14
N LEU A 400 -36.86 2.63 3.61
CA LEU A 400 -35.60 3.27 3.94
C LEU A 400 -35.53 4.61 3.24
N GLN A 401 -35.51 5.67 4.04
CA GLN A 401 -35.35 7.04 3.59
C GLN A 401 -34.01 7.56 4.11
N VAL A 402 -33.02 7.59 3.24
CA VAL A 402 -31.71 8.20 3.53
C VAL A 402 -31.65 9.50 2.77
N GLY A 403 -31.53 10.61 3.48
CA GLY A 403 -31.40 11.93 2.88
C GLY A 403 -30.31 12.74 3.55
N PHE A 404 -29.59 13.53 2.75
CA PHE A 404 -28.57 14.44 3.25
C PHE A 404 -29.19 15.82 3.50
N PRO A 405 -28.99 16.44 4.68
CA PRO A 405 -29.54 17.75 4.98
C PRO A 405 -28.80 18.82 4.18
N ILE A 406 -29.53 19.56 3.34
CA ILE A 406 -29.02 20.77 2.70
C ILE A 406 -29.32 21.94 3.63
N ARG A 407 -28.29 22.47 4.30
CA ARG A 407 -28.40 23.64 5.18
C ARG A 407 -28.53 24.93 4.36
N GLY A 408 -29.45 25.79 4.78
CA GLY A 408 -29.57 27.15 4.27
C GLY A 408 -28.54 28.09 4.89
N ILE A 409 -28.49 29.33 4.38
CA ILE A 409 -27.52 30.38 4.75
C ILE A 409 -27.57 30.75 6.25
N PHE A 410 -28.65 30.42 6.96
CA PHE A 410 -28.80 30.64 8.41
C PHE A 410 -28.73 29.36 9.24
N GLY A 411 -28.06 28.31 8.74
CA GLY A 411 -27.74 27.10 9.52
C GLY A 411 -28.89 26.08 9.69
N GLY A 412 -30.13 26.47 9.43
CA GLY A 412 -31.28 25.56 9.42
C GLY A 412 -31.31 24.63 8.19
N THR A 413 -31.70 23.38 8.37
CA THR A 413 -31.92 22.42 7.28
C THR A 413 -33.11 22.88 6.41
N LYS A 414 -32.86 23.19 5.13
CA LYS A 414 -33.87 23.76 4.21
C LYS A 414 -34.58 22.69 3.40
N ARG A 415 -33.90 21.58 3.08
CA ARG A 415 -34.45 20.40 2.41
C ARG A 415 -33.51 19.20 2.59
N TYR A 416 -34.03 17.99 2.45
CA TYR A 416 -33.23 16.78 2.34
C TYR A 416 -33.08 16.40 0.86
N LEU A 417 -31.85 16.11 0.43
CA LEU A 417 -31.62 15.43 -0.83
C LEU A 417 -31.65 13.93 -0.55
N MET A 418 -32.71 13.25 -1.00
CA MET A 418 -32.88 11.83 -0.74
C MET A 418 -31.93 11.01 -1.63
N ALA A 419 -31.06 10.24 -1.00
CA ALA A 419 -30.20 9.24 -1.63
C ALA A 419 -30.90 7.88 -1.76
N VAL A 420 -31.77 7.56 -0.82
CA VAL A 420 -32.68 6.41 -0.86
C VAL A 420 -34.06 6.91 -0.45
N ASN A 421 -35.09 6.59 -1.23
CA ASN A 421 -36.45 7.05 -0.96
C ASN A 421 -37.47 5.95 -1.28
N GLY A 422 -37.59 4.98 -0.37
CA GLY A 422 -38.54 3.86 -0.47
C GLY A 422 -37.87 2.52 -0.23
#